data_AF-A0A963DF08-F1
#
_entry.id   AF-A0A963DF08-F1
#
_cell.length_a   1.000
_cell.length_b   1.000
_cell.length_c   1.000
_cell.angle_alpha   90.00
_cell.angle_beta   90.00
_cell.angle_gamma   90.00
#
_symmetry.space_group_name_H-M   'P 1'
#
loop_
_entity.id
_entity.type
_entity.pdbx_description
1 polymer ?
#
loop_
_entity_poly.entity_id
_entity_poly.type
_entity_poly.pdbx_seq_one_letter_code
_entity_poly.pdbx_strand_id
1 'polypeptide(L)'
;MQHLRRRAALSAEPESVGKRGDAPAVSSGVGPLASLRPLLWLCLAATVVLALLPHLIGAEAQRQLLEEHGVLEVLAALCWLLAAVAALARSRRPSLLMVAYAVVFCLLAVRESDLLTALVTGGGKQAVRSSYYLGATGATLPERIGVGLLLAVAVASLAVSVWGSLRELRRPAQLAPRAMRMLMLGGVVLVVSQLCEKMLDWAEDWGGPPGLALARSLWALEEGLEALAPLIIALALLPARPRKIDEGAGP
;
A
#
# COMPACT_ATOMS: atom_id res chain seq x y z
N MET A 1 49.98 27.46 -13.88
CA MET A 1 50.54 27.11 -12.56
C MET A 1 50.40 28.28 -11.57
N GLN A 2 49.17 28.62 -11.13
CA GLN A 2 48.92 29.81 -10.29
C GLN A 2 47.87 29.61 -9.17
N HIS A 3 47.43 28.38 -8.87
CA HIS A 3 46.34 28.14 -7.91
C HIS A 3 46.76 27.44 -6.59
N LEU A 4 48.06 27.40 -6.26
CA LEU A 4 48.60 26.75 -5.04
C LEU A 4 48.93 27.71 -3.87
N ARG A 5 48.26 28.87 -3.75
CA ARG A 5 48.56 29.89 -2.72
C ARG A 5 47.41 30.31 -1.79
N ARG A 6 46.47 29.42 -1.47
CA ARG A 6 45.42 29.70 -0.46
C ARG A 6 45.37 28.65 0.67
N ARG A 7 46.53 28.33 1.24
CA ARG A 7 46.64 27.43 2.41
C ARG A 7 47.41 27.99 3.61
N ALA A 8 47.62 29.30 3.69
CA ALA A 8 48.30 29.89 4.84
C ALA A 8 47.52 31.10 5.36
N ALA A 9 46.47 30.82 6.13
CA ALA A 9 45.90 31.75 7.11
C ALA A 9 45.15 30.91 8.17
N LEU A 10 45.92 30.05 8.82
CA LEU A 10 45.68 29.71 10.22
C LEU A 10 46.23 30.87 11.04
N SER A 11 45.43 31.47 11.92
CA SER A 11 45.72 31.51 13.35
C SER A 11 44.90 32.56 14.10
N ALA A 12 44.31 32.09 15.21
CA ALA A 12 43.87 32.83 16.39
C ALA A 12 42.48 33.49 16.33
N GLU A 13 41.51 32.88 17.01
CA GLU A 13 41.00 33.46 18.27
C GLU A 13 40.60 32.36 19.27
N PRO A 14 40.69 32.65 20.59
CA PRO A 14 40.62 31.66 21.66
C PRO A 14 39.21 31.50 22.26
N GLU A 15 39.05 30.34 22.89
CA GLU A 15 38.16 30.00 24.00
C GLU A 15 37.07 31.01 24.40
N SER A 16 35.82 30.69 24.07
CA SER A 16 34.71 30.93 25.00
C SER A 16 34.20 29.58 25.52
N VAL A 17 34.67 29.25 26.74
CA VAL A 17 34.12 28.21 27.60
C VAL A 17 32.73 28.67 28.04
N GLY A 18 31.75 28.53 27.15
CA GLY A 18 30.38 28.98 27.33
C GLY A 18 29.43 27.82 27.58
N LYS A 19 29.15 27.55 28.86
CA LYS A 19 28.03 26.77 29.42
C LYS A 19 27.80 25.37 28.82
N ARG A 20 28.02 24.33 29.64
CA ARG A 20 27.34 23.03 29.50
C ARG A 20 25.84 23.30 29.44
N GLY A 21 25.32 23.51 28.23
CA GLY A 21 23.90 23.56 27.97
C GLY A 21 23.36 22.20 28.31
N ASP A 22 22.42 22.16 29.26
CA ASP A 22 21.66 20.99 29.62
C ASP A 22 21.24 20.29 28.32
N ALA A 23 21.78 19.08 28.11
CA ALA A 23 21.43 18.30 26.93
C ALA A 23 19.91 18.26 26.87
N PRO A 24 19.28 18.77 25.79
CA PRO A 24 17.84 18.93 25.73
C PRO A 24 17.24 17.59 26.08
N ALA A 25 16.48 17.57 27.19
CA ALA A 25 15.88 16.37 27.72
C ALA A 25 15.25 15.63 26.55
N VAL A 26 15.83 14.46 26.21
CA VAL A 26 15.35 13.60 25.14
C VAL A 26 13.95 13.22 25.57
N SER A 27 12.96 13.98 25.09
CA SER A 27 11.56 13.75 25.41
C SER A 27 11.33 12.28 25.14
N SER A 28 10.85 11.54 26.14
CA SER A 28 10.49 10.13 26.06
C SER A 28 9.32 9.98 25.08
N GLY A 29 9.62 10.21 23.82
CA GLY A 29 8.69 10.31 22.72
C GLY A 29 8.06 8.94 22.59
N VAL A 30 6.76 8.90 22.86
CA VAL A 30 5.86 7.80 22.58
C VAL A 30 6.30 7.15 21.27
N GLY A 31 6.82 5.91 21.35
CA GLY A 31 7.57 5.29 20.27
C GLY A 31 6.77 5.28 18.94
N PRO A 32 7.45 5.22 17.78
CA PRO A 32 6.81 5.39 16.47
C PRO A 32 5.62 4.45 16.22
N LEU A 33 5.62 3.26 16.85
CA LEU A 33 4.53 2.28 16.79
C LEU A 33 3.31 2.64 17.63
N ALA A 34 3.46 3.40 18.71
CA ALA A 34 2.34 3.76 19.56
C ALA A 34 1.32 4.65 18.83
N SER A 35 1.75 5.40 17.81
CA SER A 35 0.85 6.14 16.92
C SER A 35 -0.03 5.26 16.01
N LEU A 36 0.35 4.00 15.80
CA LEU A 36 -0.37 3.05 14.95
C LEU A 36 -1.24 2.06 15.74
N ARG A 37 -1.04 1.96 17.07
CA ARG A 37 -1.84 1.08 17.95
C ARG A 37 -3.35 1.13 17.71
N PRO A 38 -4.02 2.30 17.66
CA PRO A 38 -5.46 2.32 17.44
C PRO A 38 -5.84 1.75 16.07
N LEU A 39 -5.01 1.98 15.04
CA LEU A 39 -5.24 1.45 13.71
C LEU A 39 -5.03 -0.07 13.66
N LEU A 40 -4.01 -0.58 14.36
CA LEU A 40 -3.78 -2.02 14.47
C LEU A 40 -4.93 -2.73 15.18
N TRP A 41 -5.45 -2.13 16.26
CA TRP A 41 -6.65 -2.64 16.94
C TRP A 41 -7.88 -2.61 16.04
N LEU A 42 -8.05 -1.55 15.26
CA LEU A 42 -9.13 -1.45 14.28
C LEU A 42 -9.00 -2.53 13.19
N CYS A 43 -7.78 -2.76 12.68
CA CYS A 43 -7.53 -3.83 11.70
C CYS A 43 -7.85 -5.19 12.29
N LEU A 44 -7.35 -5.48 13.51
CA LEU A 44 -7.64 -6.74 14.19
C LEU A 44 -9.14 -6.94 14.43
N ALA A 45 -9.84 -5.91 14.91
CA ALA A 45 -11.27 -5.96 15.11
C ALA A 45 -12.00 -6.20 13.78
N ALA A 46 -11.61 -5.51 12.70
CA ALA A 46 -12.16 -5.72 11.37
C ALA A 46 -11.91 -7.15 10.86
N THR A 47 -10.71 -7.70 11.02
CA THR A 47 -10.37 -9.09 10.67
C THR A 47 -11.26 -10.08 11.43
N VAL A 48 -11.44 -9.89 12.74
CA VAL A 48 -12.32 -10.75 13.55
C VAL A 48 -13.77 -10.65 13.07
N VAL A 49 -14.27 -9.44 12.81
CA VAL A 49 -15.63 -9.24 12.29
C VAL A 49 -15.80 -9.90 10.93
N LEU A 50 -14.86 -9.73 10.01
CA LEU A 50 -14.89 -10.34 8.67
C LEU A 50 -14.87 -11.87 8.74
N ALA A 51 -14.04 -12.46 9.60
CA ALA A 51 -14.00 -13.91 9.80
C ALA A 51 -15.32 -14.47 10.35
N LEU A 52 -16.01 -13.70 11.21
CA LEU A 52 -17.28 -14.09 11.80
C LEU A 52 -18.48 -13.76 10.91
N LEU A 53 -18.35 -12.80 9.99
CA LEU A 53 -19.44 -12.24 9.19
C LEU A 53 -20.28 -13.32 8.48
N PRO A 54 -19.69 -14.35 7.81
CA PRO A 54 -20.47 -15.38 7.13
C PRO A 54 -21.38 -16.21 8.04
N HIS A 55 -21.14 -16.20 9.35
CA HIS A 55 -21.94 -16.94 10.34
C HIS A 55 -23.03 -16.08 10.98
N LEU A 56 -22.97 -14.76 10.77
CA LEU A 56 -23.88 -13.78 11.37
C LEU A 56 -24.95 -13.30 10.39
N ILE A 57 -24.71 -13.42 9.08
CA ILE A 57 -25.61 -12.94 8.03
C ILE A 57 -26.25 -14.11 7.28
N GLY A 58 -27.43 -13.87 6.69
CA GLY A 58 -28.09 -14.85 5.83
C GLY A 58 -27.32 -15.13 4.53
N ALA A 59 -27.54 -16.30 3.93
CA ALA A 59 -26.83 -16.73 2.70
C ALA A 59 -26.99 -15.75 1.53
N GLU A 60 -28.15 -15.10 1.39
CA GLU A 60 -28.39 -14.09 0.36
C GLU A 60 -27.52 -12.83 0.56
N ALA A 61 -27.44 -12.33 1.80
CA ALA A 61 -26.58 -11.19 2.11
C ALA A 61 -25.10 -11.55 1.94
N GLN A 62 -24.72 -12.77 2.31
CA GLN A 62 -23.36 -13.26 2.09
C GLN A 62 -23.02 -13.27 0.60
N ARG A 63 -23.93 -13.80 -0.24
CA ARG A 63 -23.77 -13.82 -1.69
C ARG A 63 -23.60 -12.39 -2.23
N GLN A 64 -24.49 -11.46 -1.90
CA GLN A 64 -24.39 -10.08 -2.38
C GLN A 64 -23.09 -9.36 -1.95
N LEU A 65 -22.57 -9.69 -0.77
CA LEU A 65 -21.34 -9.09 -0.26
C LEU A 65 -20.06 -9.70 -0.86
N LEU A 66 -20.03 -11.03 -1.07
CA LEU A 66 -18.82 -11.79 -1.36
C LEU A 66 -18.77 -12.43 -2.77
N GLU A 67 -19.86 -12.41 -3.54
CA GLU A 67 -19.85 -12.92 -4.93
C GLU A 67 -18.90 -12.08 -5.80
N GLU A 68 -18.38 -12.68 -6.87
CA GLU A 68 -17.64 -11.94 -7.90
C GLU A 68 -18.53 -10.78 -8.41
N HIS A 69 -17.99 -9.57 -8.43
CA HIS A 69 -18.67 -8.29 -8.67
C HIS A 69 -19.64 -7.86 -7.54
N GLY A 70 -19.46 -8.41 -6.34
CA GLY A 70 -20.21 -8.07 -5.15
C GLY A 70 -19.89 -6.68 -4.60
N VAL A 71 -20.59 -6.31 -3.53
CA VAL A 71 -20.45 -4.97 -2.93
C VAL A 71 -19.02 -4.71 -2.45
N LEU A 72 -18.32 -5.71 -1.89
CA LEU A 72 -16.96 -5.52 -1.38
C LEU A 72 -15.96 -5.24 -2.49
N GLU A 73 -16.02 -5.98 -3.60
CA GLU A 73 -15.13 -5.81 -4.75
C GLU A 73 -15.30 -4.40 -5.37
N VAL A 74 -16.55 -3.96 -5.59
CA VAL A 74 -16.84 -2.60 -6.07
C VAL A 74 -16.30 -1.53 -5.11
N LEU A 75 -16.49 -1.71 -3.81
CA LEU A 75 -15.97 -0.79 -2.81
C LEU A 75 -14.44 -0.79 -2.76
N ALA A 76 -13.79 -1.95 -2.92
CA ALA A 76 -12.34 -2.08 -3.01
C ALA A 76 -11.81 -1.30 -4.21
N ALA A 77 -12.39 -1.49 -5.39
CA ALA A 77 -12.04 -0.75 -6.60
C ALA A 77 -12.17 0.77 -6.41
N LEU A 78 -13.29 1.23 -5.84
CA LEU A 78 -13.49 2.65 -5.54
C LEU A 78 -12.46 3.20 -4.54
N CYS A 79 -12.14 2.43 -3.51
CA CYS A 79 -11.15 2.82 -2.51
C CYS A 79 -9.74 2.89 -3.10
N TRP A 80 -9.38 1.98 -4.02
CA TRP A 80 -8.13 2.07 -4.79
C TRP A 80 -8.07 3.33 -5.65
N LEU A 81 -9.14 3.68 -6.36
CA LEU A 81 -9.21 4.93 -7.13
C LEU A 81 -9.08 6.16 -6.24
N LEU A 82 -9.74 6.17 -5.08
CA LEU A 82 -9.60 7.25 -4.09
C LEU A 82 -8.18 7.36 -3.55
N ALA A 83 -7.50 6.23 -3.29
CA ALA A 83 -6.10 6.22 -2.90
C ALA A 83 -5.19 6.78 -4.01
N ALA A 84 -5.46 6.46 -5.28
CA ALA A 84 -4.74 7.02 -6.42
C ALA A 84 -4.89 8.55 -6.50
N VAL A 85 -6.13 9.03 -6.38
CA VAL A 85 -6.44 10.47 -6.35
C VAL A 85 -5.75 11.14 -5.16
N ALA A 86 -5.80 10.55 -3.97
CA ALA A 86 -5.15 11.09 -2.78
C ALA A 86 -3.62 11.17 -2.93
N ALA A 87 -2.99 10.18 -3.58
CA ALA A 87 -1.56 10.18 -3.84
C ALA A 87 -1.14 11.35 -4.74
N LEU A 88 -1.92 11.63 -5.80
CA LEU A 88 -1.66 12.73 -6.72
C LEU A 88 -2.02 14.09 -6.12
N ALA A 89 -3.15 14.19 -5.41
CA ALA A 89 -3.64 15.45 -4.83
C ALA A 89 -2.76 16.00 -3.70
N ARG A 90 -1.88 15.19 -3.13
CA ARG A 90 -0.99 15.58 -2.02
C ARG A 90 0.02 16.67 -2.38
N SER A 91 0.33 16.87 -3.66
CA SER A 91 1.26 17.91 -4.12
C SER A 91 0.84 18.45 -5.49
N ARG A 92 1.00 19.77 -5.70
CA ARG A 92 0.84 20.39 -7.04
C ARG A 92 1.82 19.84 -8.08
N ARG A 93 2.94 19.28 -7.63
CA ARG A 93 3.96 18.61 -8.45
C ARG A 93 4.25 17.26 -7.80
N PRO A 94 3.48 16.20 -8.13
CA PRO A 94 3.68 14.90 -7.50
C PRO A 94 5.06 14.37 -7.84
N SER A 95 5.78 13.88 -6.83
CA SER A 95 7.05 13.19 -7.04
C SER A 95 6.84 11.92 -7.86
N LEU A 96 7.88 11.43 -8.55
CA LEU A 96 7.84 10.15 -9.29
C LEU A 96 7.30 9.00 -8.43
N LEU A 97 7.64 8.97 -7.14
CA LEU A 97 7.15 7.96 -6.20
C LEU A 97 5.62 8.03 -5.99
N MET A 98 5.06 9.23 -5.88
CA MET A 98 3.60 9.40 -5.73
C MET A 98 2.86 9.03 -7.01
N VAL A 99 3.45 9.34 -8.18
CA VAL A 99 2.91 8.90 -9.48
C VAL A 99 2.95 7.37 -9.57
N ALA A 100 4.06 6.75 -9.19
CA ALA A 100 4.18 5.29 -9.19
C ALA A 100 3.13 4.62 -8.29
N TYR A 101 2.91 5.13 -7.07
CA TYR A 101 1.81 4.66 -6.22
C TYR A 101 0.44 4.82 -6.86
N ALA A 102 0.16 6.00 -7.43
CA ALA A 102 -1.12 6.25 -8.07
C ALA A 102 -1.38 5.27 -9.23
N VAL A 103 -0.35 4.97 -10.04
CA VAL A 103 -0.44 3.98 -11.11
C VAL A 103 -0.70 2.58 -10.53
N VAL A 104 0.01 2.17 -9.48
CA VAL A 104 -0.24 0.88 -8.81
C VAL A 104 -1.67 0.80 -8.30
N PHE A 105 -2.19 1.85 -7.65
CA PHE A 105 -3.55 1.88 -7.14
C PHE A 105 -4.59 1.84 -8.26
N CYS A 106 -4.38 2.55 -9.37
CA CYS A 106 -5.25 2.43 -10.54
C CYS A 106 -5.25 1.01 -11.10
N LEU A 107 -4.09 0.35 -11.15
CA LEU A 107 -4.00 -1.04 -11.64
C LEU A 107 -4.70 -2.02 -10.70
N LEU A 108 -4.61 -1.82 -9.39
CA LEU A 108 -5.38 -2.59 -8.41
C LEU A 108 -6.88 -2.34 -8.59
N ALA A 109 -7.33 -1.10 -8.79
CA ALA A 109 -8.73 -0.84 -9.11
C ALA A 109 -9.21 -1.53 -10.40
N VAL A 110 -8.35 -1.61 -11.43
CA VAL A 110 -8.62 -2.35 -12.67
C VAL A 110 -8.69 -3.86 -12.41
N ARG A 111 -7.87 -4.40 -11.49
CA ARG A 111 -7.95 -5.79 -11.03
C ARG A 111 -9.30 -6.04 -10.34
N GLU A 112 -9.64 -5.23 -9.33
CA GLU A 112 -10.88 -5.33 -8.55
C GLU A 112 -12.17 -4.98 -9.33
N SER A 113 -12.10 -4.77 -10.64
CA SER A 113 -13.30 -4.50 -11.45
C SER A 113 -13.42 -5.48 -12.62
N ASP A 114 -12.55 -6.50 -12.62
CA ASP A 114 -12.33 -7.45 -13.70
C ASP A 114 -12.20 -6.81 -15.11
N LEU A 115 -11.86 -5.51 -15.16
CA LEU A 115 -11.77 -4.74 -16.40
C LEU A 115 -10.70 -5.32 -17.32
N LEU A 116 -9.62 -5.86 -16.75
CA LEU A 116 -8.57 -6.50 -17.54
C LEU A 116 -9.10 -7.75 -18.28
N THR A 117 -9.99 -8.53 -17.67
CA THR A 117 -10.61 -9.69 -18.32
C THR A 117 -11.50 -9.27 -19.47
N ALA A 118 -12.21 -8.15 -19.35
CA ALA A 118 -12.99 -7.58 -20.45
C ALA A 118 -12.11 -7.04 -21.60
N LEU A 119 -10.89 -6.59 -21.30
CA LEU A 119 -9.97 -5.97 -22.28
C LEU A 119 -9.04 -6.97 -22.97
N VAL A 120 -8.81 -8.16 -22.39
CA VAL A 120 -7.81 -9.13 -22.87
C VAL A 120 -8.51 -10.35 -23.47
N THR A 121 -8.20 -10.65 -24.73
CA THR A 121 -8.70 -11.86 -25.41
C THR A 121 -8.25 -13.13 -24.66
N GLY A 122 -9.22 -13.90 -24.17
CA GLY A 122 -8.96 -15.09 -23.35
C GLY A 122 -8.88 -14.84 -21.84
N GLY A 123 -9.12 -13.59 -21.39
CA GLY A 123 -9.24 -13.19 -19.99
C GLY A 123 -7.95 -12.66 -19.37
N GLY A 124 -8.07 -11.94 -18.25
CA GLY A 124 -6.97 -11.18 -17.64
C GLY A 124 -5.80 -12.07 -17.19
N LYS A 125 -6.10 -13.29 -16.72
CA LYS A 125 -5.08 -14.28 -16.31
C LYS A 125 -4.17 -14.73 -17.47
N GLN A 126 -4.63 -14.63 -18.74
CA GLN A 126 -3.79 -14.97 -19.90
C GLN A 126 -2.73 -13.90 -20.18
N ALA A 127 -2.98 -12.64 -19.81
CA ALA A 127 -2.07 -11.52 -20.08
C ALA A 127 -0.66 -11.74 -19.50
N VAL A 128 -0.54 -12.50 -18.42
CA VAL A 128 0.75 -12.77 -17.76
C VAL A 128 1.47 -13.98 -18.35
N ARG A 129 0.81 -14.79 -19.19
CA ARG A 129 1.39 -16.01 -19.76
C ARG A 129 2.17 -15.71 -21.03
N SER A 130 3.35 -16.31 -21.18
CA SER A 130 4.17 -16.15 -22.40
C SER A 130 3.44 -16.62 -23.65
N SER A 131 2.59 -17.66 -23.54
CA SER A 131 1.78 -18.18 -24.65
C SER A 131 0.85 -17.14 -25.27
N TYR A 132 0.38 -16.17 -24.50
CA TYR A 132 -0.45 -15.06 -24.99
C TYR A 132 0.32 -14.18 -25.98
N TYR A 133 1.58 -13.86 -25.67
CA TYR A 133 2.43 -13.06 -26.55
C TYR A 133 2.93 -13.84 -27.77
N LEU A 134 3.10 -15.16 -27.63
CA LEU A 134 3.64 -16.04 -28.67
C LEU A 134 2.64 -16.48 -29.76
N GLY A 135 1.34 -16.22 -29.62
CA GLY A 135 0.37 -16.56 -30.67
C GLY A 135 -0.77 -17.48 -30.29
N ALA A 136 -0.74 -18.08 -29.10
CA ALA A 136 -1.61 -19.20 -28.79
C ALA A 136 -3.07 -18.80 -28.48
N THR A 137 -3.35 -17.53 -28.21
CA THR A 137 -4.63 -17.06 -27.65
C THR A 137 -5.54 -16.34 -28.63
N GLY A 138 -5.17 -16.29 -29.93
CA GLY A 138 -5.95 -15.57 -30.95
C GLY A 138 -5.92 -14.03 -30.86
N ALA A 139 -5.30 -13.46 -29.82
CA ALA A 139 -5.14 -12.02 -29.62
C ALA A 139 -4.40 -11.36 -30.79
N THR A 140 -4.80 -10.15 -31.18
CA THR A 140 -4.14 -9.41 -32.27
C THR A 140 -2.78 -8.84 -31.83
N LEU A 141 -1.87 -8.56 -32.77
CA LEU A 141 -0.55 -7.98 -32.44
C LEU A 141 -0.66 -6.64 -31.68
N PRO A 142 -1.53 -5.68 -32.08
CA PRO A 142 -1.70 -4.42 -31.34
C PRO A 142 -2.16 -4.63 -29.89
N GLU A 143 -3.08 -5.57 -29.67
CA GLU A 143 -3.57 -5.92 -28.32
C GLU A 143 -2.42 -6.44 -27.45
N ARG A 144 -1.63 -7.41 -27.96
CA ARG A 144 -0.47 -7.95 -27.23
C ARG A 144 0.54 -6.87 -26.88
N ILE A 145 0.82 -5.95 -27.80
CA ILE A 145 1.72 -4.82 -27.54
C ILE A 145 1.13 -3.92 -26.44
N GLY A 146 -0.16 -3.57 -26.53
CA GLY A 146 -0.84 -2.75 -25.54
C GLY A 146 -0.81 -3.36 -24.13
N VAL A 147 -1.17 -4.65 -24.02
CA VAL A 147 -1.14 -5.41 -22.76
C VAL A 147 0.29 -5.55 -22.23
N GLY A 148 1.27 -5.80 -23.11
CA GLY A 148 2.69 -5.86 -22.74
C GLY A 148 3.21 -4.53 -22.20
N LEU A 149 2.84 -3.41 -22.81
CA LEU A 149 3.18 -2.07 -22.32
C LEU A 149 2.51 -1.76 -20.98
N LEU A 150 1.23 -2.11 -20.82
CA LEU A 150 0.52 -1.95 -19.55
C LEU A 150 1.21 -2.75 -18.44
N LEU A 151 1.59 -4.00 -18.70
CA LEU A 151 2.31 -4.85 -17.77
C LEU A 151 3.71 -4.29 -17.44
N ALA A 152 4.42 -3.76 -18.42
CA ALA A 152 5.71 -3.10 -18.20
C ALA A 152 5.58 -1.87 -17.29
N VAL A 153 4.55 -1.03 -17.51
CA VAL A 153 4.23 0.12 -16.65
C VAL A 153 3.87 -0.33 -15.24
N ALA A 154 3.09 -1.40 -15.10
CA ALA A 154 2.74 -2.00 -13.82
C ALA A 154 3.98 -2.43 -13.04
N VAL A 155 4.86 -3.23 -13.67
CA VAL A 155 6.09 -3.72 -13.06
C VAL A 155 7.03 -2.57 -12.68
N ALA A 156 7.21 -1.58 -13.56
CA ALA A 156 8.06 -0.43 -13.28
C ALA A 156 7.52 0.40 -12.10
N SER A 157 6.21 0.66 -12.07
CA SER A 157 5.56 1.42 -11.00
C SER A 157 5.63 0.69 -9.66
N LEU A 158 5.43 -0.63 -9.66
CA LEU A 158 5.59 -1.47 -8.48
C LEU A 158 7.04 -1.45 -7.98
N ALA A 159 8.02 -1.61 -8.87
CA ALA A 159 9.44 -1.59 -8.52
C ALA A 159 9.86 -0.25 -7.90
N VAL A 160 9.44 0.88 -8.49
CA VAL A 160 9.69 2.21 -7.94
C VAL A 160 9.05 2.38 -6.56
N SER A 161 7.81 1.92 -6.39
CA SER A 161 7.06 2.00 -5.14
C SER A 161 7.71 1.18 -4.01
N VAL A 162 8.11 -0.06 -4.30
CA VAL A 162 8.80 -0.95 -3.37
C VAL A 162 10.18 -0.39 -3.02
N TRP A 163 10.98 -0.01 -4.02
CA TRP A 163 12.30 0.55 -3.78
C TRP A 163 12.24 1.86 -2.96
N GLY A 164 11.31 2.75 -3.30
CA GLY A 164 11.05 3.98 -2.54
C GLY A 164 10.66 3.70 -1.10
N SER A 165 9.76 2.73 -0.87
CA SER A 165 9.37 2.27 0.47
C SER A 165 10.55 1.74 1.28
N LEU A 166 11.35 0.84 0.68
CA LEU A 166 12.51 0.24 1.33
C LEU A 166 13.58 1.29 1.66
N ARG A 167 13.81 2.26 0.77
CA ARG A 167 14.75 3.35 1.01
C ARG A 167 14.32 4.23 2.17
N GLU A 168 13.02 4.51 2.30
CA GLU A 168 12.46 5.26 3.43
C GLU A 168 12.52 4.46 4.75
N LEU A 169 12.34 3.13 4.72
CA LEU A 169 12.51 2.26 5.89
C LEU A 169 13.92 2.27 6.48
N ARG A 170 14.92 2.44 5.63
CA ARG A 170 16.33 2.52 6.07
C ARG A 170 16.63 3.83 6.80
N ARG A 171 15.74 4.82 6.76
CA ARG A 171 15.87 6.02 7.59
C ARG A 171 15.47 5.68 9.02
N PRO A 172 16.12 6.28 10.04
CA PRO A 172 15.74 6.12 11.44
C PRO A 172 14.22 6.20 11.62
N ALA A 173 13.62 5.29 12.39
CA ALA A 173 12.16 5.14 12.51
C ALA A 173 11.42 6.42 12.96
N GLN A 174 12.13 7.33 13.64
CA GLN A 174 11.64 8.66 14.02
C GLN A 174 11.42 9.59 12.81
N LEU A 175 12.14 9.35 11.71
CA LEU A 175 12.12 10.14 10.47
C LEU A 175 11.19 9.54 9.41
N ALA A 176 10.80 8.26 9.53
CA ALA A 176 9.89 7.63 8.59
C ALA A 176 8.50 8.31 8.68
N PRO A 177 8.00 8.89 7.56
CA PRO A 177 6.70 9.55 7.56
C PRO A 177 5.59 8.58 7.96
N ARG A 178 4.61 9.05 8.74
CA ARG A 178 3.40 8.25 9.10
C ARG A 178 2.75 7.60 7.88
N ALA A 179 2.70 8.33 6.76
CA ALA A 179 2.17 7.84 5.50
C ALA A 179 2.85 6.55 5.03
N MET A 180 4.17 6.45 5.19
CA MET A 180 4.94 5.28 4.77
C MET A 180 4.64 4.06 5.64
N ARG A 181 4.50 4.26 6.95
CA ARG A 181 4.14 3.15 7.86
C ARG A 181 2.73 2.61 7.58
N MET A 182 1.80 3.49 7.23
CA MET A 182 0.45 3.08 6.86
C MET A 182 0.40 2.40 5.47
N LEU A 183 1.23 2.83 4.52
CA LEU A 183 1.43 2.11 3.24
C LEU A 183 1.93 0.68 3.48
N MET A 184 2.90 0.49 4.38
CA MET A 184 3.38 -0.85 4.73
C MET A 184 2.30 -1.68 5.42
N LEU A 185 1.52 -1.09 6.32
CA LEU A 185 0.41 -1.79 6.93
C LEU A 185 -0.61 -2.25 5.88
N GLY A 186 -0.96 -1.38 4.92
CA GLY A 186 -1.81 -1.77 3.79
C GLY A 186 -1.20 -2.91 2.96
N GLY A 187 0.11 -2.87 2.69
CA GLY A 187 0.81 -3.95 2.01
C GLY A 187 0.80 -5.27 2.78
N VAL A 188 0.98 -5.22 4.11
CA VAL A 188 0.87 -6.42 4.97
C VAL A 188 -0.55 -6.97 4.93
N VAL A 189 -1.57 -6.12 4.99
CA VAL A 189 -2.98 -6.53 4.89
C VAL A 189 -3.26 -7.25 3.56
N LEU A 190 -2.71 -6.76 2.44
CA LEU A 190 -2.82 -7.44 1.15
C LEU A 190 -2.12 -8.80 1.13
N VAL A 191 -0.92 -8.90 1.70
CA VAL A 191 -0.24 -10.19 1.81
C VAL A 191 -1.06 -11.18 2.63
N VAL A 192 -1.66 -10.73 3.74
CA VAL A 192 -2.51 -11.59 4.58
C VAL A 192 -3.78 -12.02 3.82
N SER A 193 -4.39 -11.12 3.04
CA SER A 193 -5.52 -11.47 2.18
C SER A 193 -5.14 -12.58 1.19
N GLN A 194 -4.02 -12.40 0.49
CA GLN A 194 -3.51 -13.38 -0.47
C GLN A 194 -3.14 -14.72 0.17
N LEU A 195 -2.70 -14.72 1.43
CA LEU A 195 -2.51 -15.96 2.18
C LEU A 195 -3.84 -16.69 2.46
N CYS A 196 -4.95 -15.98 2.64
CA CYS A 196 -6.27 -16.59 2.82
C CYS A 196 -6.71 -17.32 1.54
N GLU A 197 -6.52 -16.71 0.37
CA GLU A 197 -6.74 -17.33 -0.95
C GLU A 197 -5.91 -18.62 -1.08
N LYS A 198 -4.59 -18.54 -0.84
CA LYS A 198 -3.69 -19.71 -0.97
C LYS A 198 -3.99 -20.81 0.03
N MET A 199 -4.52 -20.48 1.22
CA MET A 199 -4.94 -21.50 2.18
C MET A 199 -6.13 -22.32 1.69
N LEU A 200 -7.01 -21.75 0.88
CA LEU A 200 -8.09 -22.50 0.21
C LEU A 200 -7.52 -23.47 -0.82
N ASP A 201 -6.65 -22.97 -1.70
CA ASP A 201 -5.96 -23.79 -2.71
C ASP A 201 -5.21 -24.97 -2.05
N TRP A 202 -4.45 -24.71 -0.99
CA TRP A 202 -3.70 -25.74 -0.28
C TRP A 202 -4.58 -26.76 0.44
N ALA A 203 -5.72 -26.34 0.98
CA ALA A 203 -6.63 -27.28 1.63
C ALA A 203 -7.16 -28.30 0.61
N GLU A 204 -7.54 -27.83 -0.58
CA GLU A 204 -7.96 -28.69 -1.69
C GLU A 204 -6.85 -29.67 -2.12
N ASP A 205 -5.61 -29.19 -2.25
CA ASP A 205 -4.46 -29.98 -2.67
C ASP A 205 -4.03 -31.06 -1.64
N TRP A 206 -4.19 -30.83 -0.33
CA TRP A 206 -3.55 -31.64 0.72
C TRP A 206 -4.49 -32.54 1.53
N GLY A 207 -5.81 -32.36 1.46
CA GLY A 207 -6.72 -33.07 2.36
C GLY A 207 -8.19 -33.09 1.97
N GLY A 208 -8.52 -32.60 0.79
CA GLY A 208 -9.90 -32.39 0.36
C GLY A 208 -10.43 -31.00 0.73
N PRO A 209 -11.55 -30.58 0.13
CA PRO A 209 -12.02 -29.21 0.23
C PRO A 209 -12.26 -28.81 1.69
N PRO A 210 -11.87 -27.58 2.08
CA PRO A 210 -12.08 -27.11 3.44
C PRO A 210 -13.57 -27.16 3.79
N GLY A 211 -13.88 -27.44 5.05
CA GLY A 211 -15.27 -27.41 5.52
C GLY A 211 -15.92 -26.06 5.16
N LEU A 212 -17.18 -26.10 4.68
CA LEU A 212 -17.88 -24.94 4.13
C LEU A 212 -17.80 -23.68 5.01
N ALA A 213 -17.85 -23.85 6.34
CA ALA A 213 -17.70 -22.77 7.31
C ALA A 213 -16.33 -22.08 7.25
N LEU A 214 -15.25 -22.86 7.18
CA LEU A 214 -13.88 -22.33 7.05
C LEU A 214 -13.69 -21.68 5.68
N ALA A 215 -14.16 -22.33 4.61
CA ALA A 215 -14.07 -21.82 3.25
C ALA A 215 -14.69 -20.42 3.13
N ARG A 216 -15.91 -20.26 3.64
CA ARG A 216 -16.62 -18.97 3.69
C ARG A 216 -15.90 -17.91 4.51
N SER A 217 -15.26 -18.31 5.61
CA SER A 217 -14.53 -17.39 6.48
C SER A 217 -13.24 -16.89 5.83
N LEU A 218 -12.50 -17.79 5.16
CA LEU A 218 -11.29 -17.43 4.42
C LEU A 218 -11.62 -16.54 3.22
N TRP A 219 -12.68 -16.83 2.47
CA TRP A 219 -13.12 -15.98 1.37
C TRP A 219 -13.57 -14.59 1.86
N ALA A 220 -14.35 -14.52 2.94
CA ALA A 220 -14.73 -13.22 3.53
C ALA A 220 -13.53 -12.42 4.04
N LEU A 221 -12.51 -13.11 4.56
CA LEU A 221 -11.26 -12.49 4.96
C LEU A 221 -10.46 -11.97 3.77
N GLU A 222 -10.35 -12.76 2.70
CA GLU A 222 -9.70 -12.35 1.45
C GLU A 222 -10.32 -11.04 0.94
N GLU A 223 -11.59 -11.07 0.56
CA GLU A 223 -12.33 -9.93 0.00
C GLU A 223 -12.33 -8.72 0.93
N GLY A 224 -12.64 -8.95 2.21
CA GLY A 224 -12.74 -7.88 3.19
C GLY A 224 -11.40 -7.22 3.49
N LEU A 225 -10.30 -7.97 3.50
CA LEU A 225 -8.96 -7.40 3.68
C LEU A 225 -8.46 -6.69 2.42
N GLU A 226 -8.79 -7.18 1.21
CA GLU A 226 -8.51 -6.46 -0.03
C GLU A 226 -9.24 -5.12 -0.09
N ALA A 227 -10.48 -5.05 0.40
CA ALA A 227 -11.23 -3.80 0.54
C ALA A 227 -10.70 -2.88 1.65
N LEU A 228 -10.16 -3.44 2.74
CA LEU A 228 -9.63 -2.67 3.87
C LEU A 228 -8.26 -2.03 3.57
N ALA A 229 -7.40 -2.72 2.81
CA ALA A 229 -6.07 -2.23 2.46
C ALA A 229 -6.05 -0.83 1.82
N PRO A 230 -6.84 -0.53 0.77
CA PRO A 230 -6.85 0.79 0.15
C PRO A 230 -7.39 1.87 1.09
N LEU A 231 -8.30 1.54 2.02
CA LEU A 231 -8.78 2.50 3.01
C LEU A 231 -7.66 2.92 3.98
N ILE A 232 -6.88 1.96 4.47
CA ILE A 232 -5.70 2.22 5.32
C ILE A 232 -4.71 3.11 4.56
N ILE A 233 -4.48 2.82 3.28
CA ILE A 233 -3.58 3.58 2.43
C ILE A 233 -4.11 4.99 2.14
N ALA A 234 -5.40 5.15 1.83
CA ALA A 234 -6.00 6.45 1.58
C ALA A 234 -5.90 7.36 2.83
N LEU A 235 -6.19 6.82 4.01
CA LEU A 235 -6.02 7.52 5.30
C LEU A 235 -4.58 7.94 5.56
N ALA A 236 -3.59 7.19 5.02
CA ALA A 236 -2.18 7.52 5.12
C ALA A 236 -1.81 8.79 4.34
N LEU A 237 -2.50 9.00 3.23
CA LEU A 237 -2.22 10.05 2.25
C LEU A 237 -2.92 11.36 2.60
N LEU A 238 -3.99 11.29 3.40
CA LEU A 238 -4.66 12.49 3.93
C LEU A 238 -3.66 13.38 4.69
N PRO A 239 -3.70 14.70 4.48
CA PRO A 239 -2.84 15.62 5.19
C PRO A 239 -3.12 15.53 6.70
N ALA A 240 -2.06 15.32 7.49
CA ALA A 240 -2.17 15.48 8.93
C ALA A 240 -2.58 16.93 9.20
N ARG A 241 -3.60 17.13 10.05
CA ARG A 241 -4.02 18.47 10.49
C ARG A 241 -2.76 19.23 10.92
N PRO A 242 -2.49 20.43 10.37
CA PRO A 242 -1.31 21.19 10.77
C PRO A 242 -1.36 21.33 12.28
N ARG A 243 -0.32 20.84 12.96
CA ARG A 243 -0.19 21.04 14.40
C ARG A 243 -0.09 22.56 14.53
N LYS A 244 -1.08 23.20 15.19
CA LYS A 244 -0.92 24.60 15.58
C LYS A 244 0.40 24.63 16.33
N ILE A 245 1.39 25.29 15.75
CA ILE A 245 2.60 25.62 16.48
C ILE A 245 2.07 26.55 17.55
N ASP A 246 2.10 26.13 18.81
CA ASP A 246 1.68 26.98 19.91
C ASP A 246 2.60 28.21 19.87
N GLU A 247 2.11 29.32 19.32
CA GLU A 247 2.77 30.63 19.28
C GLU A 247 2.93 31.25 20.69
N GLY A 248 2.79 30.44 21.75
CA GLY A 248 2.77 30.85 23.15
C GLY A 248 4.13 30.86 23.85
N ALA A 249 5.24 30.53 23.18
CA ALA A 249 6.58 30.76 23.73
C ALA A 249 7.04 32.19 23.38
N GLY A 250 6.33 33.18 23.91
CA GLY A 250 6.83 34.56 24.02
C GLY A 250 7.88 34.65 25.15
N PRO A 251 8.82 35.60 25.06
CA PRO A 251 10.06 35.69 25.85
C PRO A 251 9.87 35.86 27.36
#